data_AF-A0A0B7FGH3-F1
#
_entry.id   AF-A0A0B7FGH3-F1
#
_cell.length_a   1.000
_cell.length_b   1.000
_cell.length_c   1.000
_cell.angle_alpha   90.00
_cell.angle_beta   90.00
_cell.angle_gamma   90.00
#
_symmetry.space_group_name_H-M   'P 1'
#
loop_
_entity.id
_entity.type
_entity.pdbx_description
1 polymer ?
#
loop_
_entity_poly.entity_id
_entity_poly.type
_entity_poly.pdbx_seq_one_letter_code
_entity_poly.pdbx_strand_id
1 'polypeptide(L)'
;MAGSTMLTAVYGYEITSEDDSLFQTVDLAVQGFSQALIVRNYLVNTIPWLEYIPEWFPGATWKAKANEWRRQRDLMLHVPFEWTKSRMATGAMAPSMLSSLLTKYMHEDSNLDIDELEDCIRWSCGAIFAGIFVLHLLNSLVLTFRAGDCVAGVTPIVSSIRVFIMAMAMHPDVQAKAQAEIDNTIGARLPRIMDWNSLNYVRCIMKEVLRWCLTLPLVVPHACTQDDTYKGYYIPKGAIV
;
A
#
# COMPACT_ATOMS: atom_id res chain seq x y z
N MET A 1 5.36 12.40 5.77
CA MET A 1 3.97 12.88 5.62
C MET A 1 2.98 11.79 5.19
N ALA A 2 3.10 11.14 4.02
CA ALA A 2 2.09 10.17 3.54
C ALA A 2 1.88 8.93 4.46
N GLY A 3 2.95 8.41 5.07
CA GLY A 3 2.84 7.29 6.02
C GLY A 3 2.12 7.67 7.32
N SER A 4 2.35 8.89 7.82
CA SER A 4 1.70 9.43 9.03
C SER A 4 0.20 9.58 8.82
N THR A 5 -0.21 10.23 7.72
CA THR A 5 -1.64 10.39 7.39
C THR A 5 -2.36 9.05 7.27
N MET A 6 -1.68 8.01 6.79
CA MET A 6 -2.27 6.67 6.67
C MET A 6 -2.38 5.94 8.00
N LEU A 7 -1.35 5.99 8.85
CA LEU A 7 -1.42 5.46 10.21
C LEU A 7 -2.54 6.12 11.02
N THR A 8 -2.71 7.43 10.86
CA THR A 8 -3.81 8.16 11.50
C THR A 8 -5.17 7.75 10.93
N ALA A 9 -5.31 7.65 9.61
CA ALA A 9 -6.59 7.26 8.99
C ALA A 9 -6.99 5.81 9.29
N VAL A 10 -6.04 4.86 9.25
CA VAL A 10 -6.29 3.43 9.41
C VAL A 10 -6.41 3.04 10.88
N TYR A 11 -5.47 3.47 11.71
CA TYR A 11 -5.31 3.03 13.10
C TYR A 11 -5.59 4.13 14.13
N GLY A 12 -5.75 5.39 13.72
CA GLY A 12 -5.89 6.52 14.65
C GLY A 12 -4.57 6.89 15.33
N TYR A 13 -3.44 6.44 14.78
CA TYR A 13 -2.11 6.67 15.33
C TYR A 13 -1.48 7.93 14.71
N GLU A 14 -1.17 8.93 15.52
CA GLU A 14 -0.44 10.12 15.10
C GLU A 14 1.06 9.94 15.35
N ILE A 15 1.85 10.00 14.28
CA ILE A 15 3.31 9.95 14.39
C ILE A 15 3.80 11.30 14.92
N THR A 16 4.47 11.29 16.07
CA THR A 16 5.01 12.50 16.71
C THR A 16 6.50 12.73 16.43
N SER A 17 7.25 11.70 16.08
CA SER A 17 8.68 11.75 15.75
C SER A 17 9.04 10.77 14.63
N GLU A 18 10.10 11.05 13.88
CA GLU A 18 10.63 10.14 12.85
C GLU A 18 11.17 8.84 13.46
N ASP A 19 11.59 8.86 14.73
CA ASP A 19 12.10 7.70 15.47
C ASP A 19 11.01 6.86 16.17
N ASP A 20 9.76 7.00 15.74
CA ASP A 20 8.64 6.26 16.32
C ASP A 20 8.79 4.74 16.09
N SER A 21 8.68 3.95 17.15
CA SER A 21 8.92 2.50 17.10
C SER A 21 7.89 1.76 16.24
N LEU A 22 6.65 2.25 16.19
CA LEU A 22 5.60 1.68 15.35
C LEU A 22 5.90 2.01 13.89
N PHE A 23 6.35 3.23 13.58
CA PHE A 23 6.82 3.58 12.25
C PHE A 23 8.01 2.73 11.80
N GLN A 24 9.01 2.50 12.66
CA GLN A 24 10.17 1.66 12.35
C GLN A 24 9.79 0.19 12.10
N THR A 25 8.88 -0.36 12.91
CA THR A 25 8.37 -1.73 12.74
C THR A 25 7.78 -1.92 11.35
N VAL A 26 7.03 -0.91 10.89
CA VAL A 26 6.41 -0.89 9.58
C VAL A 26 7.47 -0.76 8.49
N ASP A 27 8.38 0.19 8.61
CA ASP A 27 9.42 0.44 7.61
C ASP A 27 10.25 -0.83 7.35
N LEU A 28 10.67 -1.52 8.41
CA LEU A 28 11.39 -2.79 8.34
C LEU A 28 10.58 -3.89 7.63
N ALA A 29 9.30 -4.05 7.97
CA ALA A 29 8.45 -5.06 7.37
C ALA A 29 8.30 -4.83 5.86
N VAL A 30 8.17 -3.58 5.42
CA VAL A 30 8.02 -3.31 4.00
C VAL A 30 9.32 -3.42 3.24
N GLN A 31 10.46 -3.07 3.84
CA GLN A 31 11.77 -3.34 3.24
C GLN A 31 11.95 -4.84 2.96
N GLY A 32 11.61 -5.70 3.93
CA GLY A 32 11.65 -7.15 3.76
C GLY A 32 10.71 -7.65 2.66
N PHE A 33 9.47 -7.18 2.66
CA PHE A 33 8.49 -7.52 1.62
C PHE A 33 8.95 -7.08 0.22
N SER A 34 9.53 -5.89 0.10
CA SER A 34 10.05 -5.35 -1.17
C SER A 34 11.16 -6.23 -1.75
N GLN A 35 12.04 -6.76 -0.91
CA GLN A 35 13.09 -7.68 -1.34
C GLN A 35 12.55 -9.06 -1.74
N ALA A 36 11.44 -9.50 -1.17
CA ALA A 36 10.80 -10.77 -1.49
C ALA A 36 10.16 -10.77 -2.89
N LEU A 37 9.62 -9.63 -3.34
CA LEU A 37 9.01 -9.49 -4.67
C LEU A 37 10.02 -9.53 -5.83
N ILE A 38 11.32 -9.38 -5.55
CA ILE A 38 12.35 -9.46 -6.59
C ILE A 38 12.56 -10.92 -6.96
N VAL A 39 12.00 -11.33 -8.10
CA VAL A 39 12.17 -12.69 -8.65
C VAL A 39 13.65 -13.07 -8.76
N ARG A 40 14.53 -12.12 -9.09
CA ARG A 40 15.98 -12.36 -9.28
C ARG A 40 16.79 -12.48 -7.99
N ASN A 41 16.26 -12.14 -6.82
CA ASN A 41 17.05 -12.12 -5.58
C ASN A 41 17.42 -13.52 -5.08
N TYR A 42 16.57 -14.51 -5.36
CA TYR A 42 16.77 -15.88 -4.88
C TYR A 42 16.37 -16.89 -5.95
N LEU A 43 17.20 -17.93 -6.11
CA LEU A 43 16.95 -18.97 -7.10
C LEU A 43 15.62 -19.72 -6.85
N VAL A 44 15.14 -19.77 -5.60
CA VAL A 44 13.86 -20.42 -5.26
C VAL A 44 12.67 -19.78 -5.99
N ASN A 45 12.73 -18.48 -6.29
CA ASN A 45 11.68 -17.78 -7.03
C ASN A 45 11.61 -18.20 -8.51
N THR A 46 12.72 -18.72 -9.05
CA THR A 46 12.80 -19.21 -10.44
C THR A 46 12.71 -20.73 -10.54
N ILE A 47 13.08 -21.43 -9.47
CA ILE A 47 13.26 -22.88 -9.43
C ILE A 47 12.47 -23.42 -8.22
N PRO A 48 11.19 -23.78 -8.41
CA PRO A 48 10.27 -24.09 -7.30
C PRO A 48 10.73 -25.25 -6.40
N TRP A 49 11.41 -26.26 -6.96
CA TRP A 49 11.88 -27.42 -6.19
C TRP A 49 12.94 -27.09 -5.12
N LEU A 50 13.57 -25.90 -5.19
CA LEU A 50 14.47 -25.44 -4.14
C LEU A 50 13.75 -25.13 -2.83
N GLU A 51 12.42 -24.99 -2.82
CA GLU A 51 11.63 -24.77 -1.60
C GLU A 51 11.85 -25.88 -0.56
N TYR A 52 12.06 -27.12 -1.01
CA TYR A 52 12.21 -28.30 -0.15
C TYR A 52 13.61 -28.46 0.47
N ILE A 53 14.58 -27.63 0.10
CA ILE A 53 15.96 -27.74 0.61
C ILE A 53 16.02 -27.38 2.11
N PRO A 54 16.60 -28.21 2.98
CA PRO A 54 16.70 -27.90 4.42
C PRO A 54 17.48 -26.60 4.72
N GLU A 55 17.18 -25.94 5.84
CA GLU A 55 17.80 -24.66 6.21
C GLU A 55 19.32 -24.73 6.40
N TRP A 56 19.86 -25.90 6.79
CA TRP A 56 21.29 -26.11 6.98
C TRP A 56 22.10 -26.19 5.67
N PHE A 57 21.42 -26.36 4.53
CA PHE A 57 22.10 -26.56 3.24
C PHE A 57 22.83 -25.28 2.79
N PRO A 58 24.07 -25.39 2.30
CA PRO A 58 24.84 -24.22 1.85
C PRO A 58 24.11 -23.50 0.71
N GLY A 59 23.84 -22.20 0.91
CA GLY A 59 23.05 -21.39 -0.03
C GLY A 59 21.56 -21.28 0.30
N ALA A 60 21.06 -21.97 1.33
CA ALA A 60 19.68 -21.86 1.81
C ALA A 60 19.44 -20.70 2.80
N THR A 61 20.33 -19.70 2.84
CA THR A 61 20.23 -18.53 3.76
C THR A 61 18.97 -17.68 3.53
N TRP A 62 18.34 -17.82 2.36
CA TRP A 62 17.07 -17.21 2.04
C TRP A 62 15.92 -17.71 2.93
N LYS A 63 15.98 -18.93 3.47
CA LYS A 63 14.98 -19.44 4.42
C LYS A 63 15.00 -18.67 5.73
N ALA A 64 16.19 -18.44 6.29
CA ALA A 64 16.36 -17.63 7.49
C ALA A 64 15.85 -16.19 7.27
N LYS A 65 16.17 -15.58 6.12
CA LYS A 65 15.64 -14.26 5.75
C LYS A 65 14.12 -14.26 5.59
N ALA A 66 13.54 -15.28 4.96
CA ALA A 66 12.10 -15.41 4.79
C ALA A 66 11.38 -15.56 6.14
N ASN A 67 11.94 -16.31 7.08
CA ASN A 67 11.41 -16.44 8.44
C ASN A 67 11.48 -15.10 9.20
N GLU A 68 12.56 -14.34 9.04
CA GLU A 68 12.67 -13.00 9.62
C GLU A 68 11.64 -12.04 9.01
N TRP A 69 11.48 -12.03 7.69
CA TRP A 69 10.45 -11.21 7.03
C TRP A 69 9.04 -11.61 7.43
N ARG A 70 8.79 -12.90 7.64
CA ARG A 70 7.52 -13.39 8.20
C ARG A 70 7.25 -12.76 9.55
N ARG A 71 8.24 -12.78 10.45
CA ARG A 71 8.16 -12.16 11.78
C ARG A 71 7.89 -10.65 11.70
N GLN A 72 8.59 -9.94 10.81
CA GLN A 72 8.39 -8.49 10.63
C GLN A 72 7.00 -8.15 10.08
N ARG A 73 6.49 -8.92 9.12
CA ARG A 73 5.11 -8.80 8.63
C ARG A 73 4.11 -9.00 9.78
N ASP A 74 4.32 -10.02 10.62
CA ASP A 74 3.42 -10.28 11.74
C ASP A 74 3.42 -9.11 12.72
N LEU A 75 4.58 -8.55 13.04
CA LEU A 75 4.66 -7.34 13.86
C LEU A 75 3.93 -6.15 13.22
N MET A 76 4.11 -5.93 11.92
CA MET A 76 3.41 -4.86 11.18
C MET A 76 1.89 -5.00 11.23
N LEU A 77 1.35 -6.22 11.26
CA LEU A 77 -0.09 -6.46 11.33
C LEU A 77 -0.63 -6.35 12.76
N HIS A 78 0.05 -6.96 13.72
CA HIS A 78 -0.44 -7.10 15.09
C HIS A 78 -0.19 -5.86 15.94
N VAL A 79 1.00 -5.26 15.88
CA VAL A 79 1.36 -4.13 16.75
C VAL A 79 0.40 -2.94 16.63
N PRO A 80 0.11 -2.39 15.43
CA PRO A 80 -0.82 -1.27 15.32
C PRO A 80 -2.27 -1.67 15.63
N PHE A 81 -2.67 -2.90 15.30
CA PHE A 81 -4.01 -3.40 15.59
C PHE A 81 -4.27 -3.48 17.10
N GLU A 82 -3.38 -4.13 17.85
CA GLU A 82 -3.48 -4.25 19.31
C GLU A 82 -3.38 -2.89 20.00
N TRP A 83 -2.52 -2.00 19.49
CA TRP A 83 -2.43 -0.64 20.01
C TRP A 83 -3.78 0.09 19.90
N THR A 84 -4.43 0.07 18.74
CA THR A 84 -5.74 0.71 18.57
C THR A 84 -6.81 0.05 19.44
N LYS A 85 -6.83 -1.29 19.52
CA LYS A 85 -7.77 -2.03 20.37
C LYS A 85 -7.63 -1.65 21.84
N SER A 86 -6.39 -1.53 22.33
CA SER A 86 -6.11 -1.07 23.70
C SER A 86 -6.60 0.36 23.94
N ARG A 87 -6.43 1.27 22.96
CA ARG A 87 -6.93 2.65 23.04
C ARG A 87 -8.45 2.71 23.08
N MET A 88 -9.12 1.89 22.27
CA MET A 88 -10.57 1.75 22.31
C MET A 88 -11.06 1.29 23.68
N ALA A 89 -10.40 0.29 24.28
CA ALA A 89 -10.75 -0.20 25.63
C ALA A 89 -10.54 0.87 26.72
N THR A 90 -9.54 1.74 26.58
CA THR A 90 -9.27 2.85 27.53
C THR A 90 -10.21 4.06 27.37
N GLY A 91 -11.12 4.05 26.38
CA GLY A 91 -12.03 5.15 26.09
C GLY A 91 -11.42 6.32 25.30
N ALA A 92 -10.13 6.25 24.95
CA ALA A 92 -9.42 7.23 24.13
C ALA A 92 -9.55 6.90 22.63
N MET A 93 -10.78 6.77 22.14
CA MET A 93 -11.06 6.34 20.76
C MET A 93 -10.81 7.48 19.76
N ALA A 94 -9.70 7.41 19.03
CA ALA A 94 -9.49 8.24 17.85
C ALA A 94 -10.31 7.70 16.67
N PRO A 95 -10.99 8.56 15.89
CA PRO A 95 -11.75 8.14 14.73
C PRO A 95 -10.80 7.56 13.68
N SER A 96 -10.96 6.27 13.39
CA SER A 96 -10.09 5.52 12.47
C SER A 96 -10.87 4.43 11.78
N MET A 97 -10.41 3.99 10.61
CA MET A 97 -11.04 2.89 9.88
C MET A 97 -11.15 1.62 10.73
N LEU A 98 -10.10 1.28 11.49
CA LEU A 98 -10.12 0.13 12.39
C LEU A 98 -11.20 0.27 13.47
N SER A 99 -11.27 1.43 14.12
CA SER A 99 -12.32 1.69 15.14
C SER A 99 -13.73 1.59 14.55
N SER A 100 -13.95 2.16 13.36
CA SER A 100 -15.25 2.07 12.68
C SER A 100 -15.62 0.64 12.28
N LEU A 101 -14.66 -0.17 11.79
CA LEU A 101 -14.89 -1.57 11.44
C LEU A 101 -15.19 -2.41 12.68
N LEU A 102 -14.39 -2.27 13.75
CA LEU A 102 -14.63 -2.99 15.00
C LEU A 102 -15.97 -2.61 15.60
N THR A 103 -16.30 -1.33 15.75
CA THR A 103 -17.60 -0.90 16.31
C THR A 103 -18.78 -1.38 15.47
N LYS A 104 -18.64 -1.39 14.13
CA LYS A 104 -19.72 -1.84 13.25
C LYS A 104 -19.97 -3.35 13.39
N TYR A 105 -18.92 -4.15 13.35
CA TYR A 105 -19.06 -5.61 13.27
C TYR A 105 -19.06 -6.31 14.64
N MET A 106 -18.64 -5.66 15.72
CA MET A 106 -18.77 -6.21 17.08
C MET A 106 -20.23 -6.24 17.59
N HIS A 107 -21.15 -5.55 16.92
CA HIS A 107 -22.57 -5.47 17.28
C HIS A 107 -23.51 -6.13 16.27
N GLU A 108 -23.01 -6.56 15.11
CA GLU A 108 -23.79 -7.32 14.12
C GLU A 108 -23.70 -8.82 14.43
N ASP A 109 -24.84 -9.53 14.44
CA ASP A 109 -24.89 -11.00 14.43
C ASP A 109 -24.32 -11.51 13.10
N SER A 110 -22.99 -11.55 13.01
CA SER A 110 -22.29 -12.13 11.87
C SER A 110 -22.24 -13.65 12.01
N ASN A 111 -22.38 -14.39 10.90
CA ASN A 111 -22.26 -15.85 10.89
C ASN A 111 -20.80 -16.35 11.07
N LEU A 112 -19.83 -15.44 11.22
CA LEU A 112 -18.42 -15.75 11.38
C LEU A 112 -18.06 -15.77 12.86
N ASP A 113 -17.09 -16.62 13.21
CA ASP A 113 -16.48 -16.56 14.54
C ASP A 113 -15.79 -15.21 14.74
N ILE A 114 -15.82 -14.71 15.97
CA ILE A 114 -15.31 -13.37 16.31
C ILE A 114 -13.81 -13.27 15.98
N ASP A 115 -13.07 -14.35 16.21
CA ASP A 115 -11.63 -14.42 15.92
C ASP A 115 -11.35 -14.37 14.40
N GLU A 116 -12.17 -15.04 13.57
CA GLU A 116 -12.03 -15.00 12.12
C GLU A 116 -12.35 -13.60 11.57
N LEU A 117 -13.34 -12.93 12.13
CA LEU A 117 -13.70 -11.57 11.78
C LEU A 117 -12.60 -10.57 12.16
N GLU A 118 -12.06 -10.67 13.38
CA GLU A 118 -10.92 -9.84 13.82
C GLU A 118 -9.70 -10.03 12.91
N ASP A 119 -9.41 -11.27 12.54
CA ASP A 119 -8.35 -11.60 11.59
C ASP A 119 -8.59 -10.96 10.22
N CYS A 120 -9.81 -11.04 9.68
CA CYS A 120 -10.18 -10.40 8.42
C CYS A 120 -9.99 -8.87 8.48
N ILE A 121 -10.43 -8.23 9.57
CA ILE A 121 -10.28 -6.78 9.77
C ILE A 121 -8.79 -6.42 9.88
N ARG A 122 -8.01 -7.20 10.64
CA ARG A 122 -6.56 -6.98 10.81
C ARG A 122 -5.83 -7.05 9.47
N TRP A 123 -6.10 -8.09 8.67
CA TRP A 123 -5.52 -8.22 7.34
C TRP A 123 -5.99 -7.13 6.37
N SER A 124 -7.24 -6.69 6.47
CA SER A 124 -7.77 -5.60 5.63
C SER A 124 -7.09 -4.26 5.93
N CYS A 125 -7.02 -3.87 7.21
CA CYS A 125 -6.30 -2.66 7.64
C CYS A 125 -4.80 -2.77 7.31
N GLY A 126 -4.21 -3.92 7.58
CA GLY A 126 -2.82 -4.23 7.30
C GLY A 126 -2.49 -4.14 5.81
N ALA A 127 -3.35 -4.66 4.92
CA ALA A 127 -3.15 -4.60 3.47
C ALA A 127 -3.30 -3.17 2.92
N ILE A 128 -4.25 -2.39 3.43
CA ILE A 128 -4.41 -0.98 3.04
C ILE A 128 -3.16 -0.17 3.41
N PHE A 129 -2.58 -0.47 4.56
CA PHE A 129 -1.40 0.21 5.04
C PHE A 129 -0.09 -0.30 4.40
N ALA A 130 0.05 -1.62 4.24
CA ALA A 130 1.20 -2.26 3.61
C ALA A 130 1.23 -2.05 2.09
N GLY A 131 0.08 -2.17 1.41
CA GLY A 131 -0.07 -1.96 -0.04
C GLY A 131 0.33 -0.56 -0.49
N ILE A 132 0.33 0.40 0.44
CA ILE A 132 0.84 1.75 0.20
C ILE A 132 2.36 1.80 0.15
N PHE A 133 3.11 0.84 0.68
CA PHE A 133 4.57 0.91 0.72
C PHE A 133 5.25 -0.09 -0.25
N VAL A 134 4.46 -0.91 -0.96
CA VAL A 134 4.91 -1.87 -1.99
C VAL A 134 5.33 -1.20 -3.31
N LEU A 135 6.18 -0.17 -3.27
CA LEU A 135 6.76 0.33 -4.53
C LEU A 135 8.16 0.92 -4.42
N HIS A 136 8.98 0.41 -3.50
CA HIS A 136 10.38 0.82 -3.48
C HIS A 136 11.21 0.25 -4.65
N LEU A 137 10.64 -0.59 -5.54
CA LEU A 137 11.45 -1.34 -6.50
C LEU A 137 10.95 -1.48 -7.93
N LEU A 138 9.66 -1.27 -8.21
CA LEU A 138 9.17 -1.40 -9.59
C LEU A 138 9.68 -0.32 -10.55
N ASN A 139 10.37 0.72 -10.05
CA ASN A 139 11.00 1.75 -10.88
C ASN A 139 12.53 1.69 -10.97
N SER A 140 13.20 0.73 -10.31
CA SER A 140 14.63 0.49 -10.57
C SER A 140 14.86 -0.16 -11.95
N LEU A 141 13.81 -0.71 -12.58
CA LEU A 141 13.87 -1.28 -13.92
C LEU A 141 13.37 -0.33 -15.03
N VAL A 142 12.73 0.81 -14.73
CA VAL A 142 12.13 1.68 -15.76
C VAL A 142 12.71 3.10 -15.83
N LEU A 143 13.51 3.59 -14.86
CA LEU A 143 14.11 4.93 -14.97
C LEU A 143 15.59 5.01 -14.56
N THR A 144 16.45 4.23 -15.22
CA THR A 144 17.85 4.65 -15.44
C THR A 144 17.95 5.59 -16.65
N PHE A 145 17.18 6.69 -16.64
CA PHE A 145 17.47 7.85 -17.49
C PHE A 145 17.39 9.13 -16.65
N ARG A 146 18.57 9.49 -16.14
CA ARG A 146 19.04 10.82 -15.71
C ARG A 146 18.73 11.31 -14.28
N ALA A 147 19.85 11.43 -13.56
CA ALA A 147 20.18 12.35 -12.47
C ALA A 147 19.55 12.13 -11.08
N GLY A 148 20.37 11.58 -10.19
CA GLY A 148 20.53 12.05 -8.80
C GLY A 148 19.43 11.68 -7.81
N ASP A 149 19.70 10.66 -6.99
CA ASP A 149 19.26 10.47 -5.60
C ASP A 149 17.83 10.91 -5.21
N CYS A 150 16.93 9.93 -5.09
CA CYS A 150 15.76 9.98 -4.20
C CYS A 150 15.33 8.55 -3.80
N VAL A 151 16.18 7.88 -3.02
CA VAL A 151 15.83 6.67 -2.26
C VAL A 151 15.09 7.13 -0.99
N ALA A 152 13.78 7.39 -1.11
CA ALA A 152 12.89 7.64 0.03
C ALA A 152 11.42 7.45 -0.38
N GLY A 153 10.77 6.43 0.20
CA GLY A 153 9.32 6.26 0.33
C GLY A 153 8.48 6.46 -0.93
N VAL A 154 8.37 5.42 -1.77
CA VAL A 154 7.48 5.46 -2.92
C VAL A 154 6.19 4.73 -2.58
N THR A 155 5.25 5.50 -2.04
CA THR A 155 3.85 5.07 -1.98
C THR A 155 3.13 5.46 -3.27
N PRO A 156 2.07 4.75 -3.70
CA PRO A 156 1.28 5.13 -4.88
C PRO A 156 0.81 6.59 -4.86
N ILE A 157 0.59 7.13 -3.66
CA ILE A 157 0.23 8.53 -3.42
C ILE A 157 1.42 9.46 -3.74
N VAL A 158 2.61 9.19 -3.18
CA VAL A 158 3.80 10.03 -3.38
C VAL A 158 4.23 10.03 -4.85
N SER A 159 4.21 8.87 -5.52
CA SER A 159 4.48 8.75 -6.97
C SER A 159 3.55 9.63 -7.79
N SER A 160 2.24 9.50 -7.53
CA SER A 160 1.23 10.25 -8.29
C SER A 160 1.38 11.75 -8.09
N ILE A 161 1.74 12.21 -6.88
CA ILE A 161 2.03 13.63 -6.61
C ILE A 161 3.28 14.09 -7.38
N ARG A 162 4.35 13.30 -7.39
CA ARG A 162 5.58 13.63 -8.16
C ARG A 162 5.28 13.74 -9.65
N VAL A 163 4.53 12.79 -10.20
CA VAL A 163 4.08 12.81 -11.60
C VAL A 163 3.21 14.03 -11.87
N PHE A 164 2.28 14.36 -10.96
CA PHE A 164 1.44 15.56 -11.10
C PHE A 164 2.29 16.83 -11.15
N ILE A 165 3.25 17.01 -10.24
CA ILE A 165 4.14 18.18 -10.23
C ILE A 165 4.93 18.27 -11.53
N MET A 166 5.50 17.15 -11.98
CA MET A 166 6.20 17.07 -13.26
C MET A 166 5.29 17.44 -14.44
N ALA A 167 4.07 16.89 -14.49
CA ALA A 167 3.11 17.15 -15.54
C ALA A 167 2.69 18.64 -15.58
N MET A 168 2.47 19.27 -14.42
CA MET A 168 2.15 20.70 -14.35
C MET A 168 3.33 21.58 -14.79
N ALA A 169 4.57 21.19 -14.46
CA ALA A 169 5.76 21.89 -14.94
C ALA A 169 5.96 21.78 -16.45
N MET A 170 5.60 20.64 -17.06
CA MET A 170 5.67 20.42 -18.51
C MET A 170 4.50 21.04 -19.29
N HIS A 171 3.36 21.25 -18.64
CA HIS A 171 2.13 21.79 -19.23
C HIS A 171 1.56 22.98 -18.43
N PRO A 172 2.22 24.16 -18.46
CA PRO A 172 1.80 25.31 -17.67
C PRO A 172 0.41 25.84 -18.03
N ASP A 173 -0.03 25.65 -19.28
CA ASP A 173 -1.37 26.00 -19.75
C ASP A 173 -2.47 25.18 -19.07
N VAL A 174 -2.22 23.87 -18.88
CA VAL A 174 -3.11 22.97 -18.14
C VAL A 174 -3.17 23.38 -16.67
N GLN A 175 -2.02 23.70 -16.07
CA GLN A 175 -1.94 24.18 -14.70
C GLN A 175 -2.73 25.48 -14.50
N ALA A 176 -2.55 26.47 -15.38
CA ALA A 176 -3.26 27.76 -15.30
C ALA A 176 -4.78 27.58 -15.42
N LYS A 177 -5.23 26.68 -16.30
CA LYS A 177 -6.65 26.36 -16.44
C LYS A 177 -7.22 25.66 -15.20
N ALA A 178 -6.45 24.78 -14.55
CA ALA A 178 -6.85 24.14 -13.30
C ALA A 178 -6.96 25.16 -12.14
N GLN A 179 -6.00 26.08 -12.05
CA GLN A 179 -6.04 27.17 -11.08
C GLN A 179 -7.25 28.07 -11.30
N ALA A 180 -7.56 28.44 -12.54
CA ALA A 180 -8.75 29.22 -12.86
C ALA A 180 -10.06 28.51 -12.46
N GLU A 181 -10.17 27.19 -12.63
CA GLU A 181 -11.34 26.44 -12.13
C GLU A 181 -11.45 26.53 -10.60
N ILE A 182 -10.34 26.33 -9.89
CA ILE A 182 -10.30 26.43 -8.41
C ILE A 182 -10.68 27.83 -7.94
N ASP A 183 -10.08 28.86 -8.53
CA ASP A 183 -10.30 30.26 -8.14
C ASP A 183 -11.77 30.68 -8.39
N ASN A 184 -12.37 30.24 -9.50
CA ASN A 184 -13.76 30.56 -9.82
C ASN A 184 -14.77 29.82 -8.92
N THR A 185 -14.46 28.60 -8.49
CA THR A 185 -15.41 27.72 -7.80
C THR A 185 -15.29 27.79 -6.29
N ILE A 186 -14.05 27.90 -5.79
CA ILE A 186 -13.71 27.84 -4.37
C ILE A 186 -13.29 29.23 -3.86
N GLY A 187 -12.56 30.00 -4.68
CA GLY A 187 -11.96 31.27 -4.28
C GLY A 187 -10.79 31.07 -3.32
N ALA A 188 -10.61 31.99 -2.37
CA ALA A 188 -9.42 32.05 -1.52
C ALA A 188 -9.40 31.04 -0.35
N ARG A 189 -10.46 30.25 -0.15
CA ARG A 189 -10.50 29.26 0.95
C ARG A 189 -9.81 27.95 0.54
N LEU A 190 -9.42 27.15 1.52
CA LEU A 190 -8.91 25.80 1.25
C LEU A 190 -10.01 24.87 0.67
N PRO A 191 -9.67 24.00 -0.31
CA PRO A 191 -10.57 22.98 -0.83
C PRO A 191 -11.03 22.01 0.25
N ARG A 192 -12.28 21.55 0.14
CA ARG A 192 -12.88 20.51 0.99
C ARG A 192 -13.35 19.35 0.13
N ILE A 193 -13.56 18.17 0.74
CA ILE A 193 -14.06 17.00 0.02
C ILE A 193 -15.42 17.25 -0.66
N MET A 194 -16.24 18.14 -0.10
CA MET A 194 -17.55 18.51 -0.67
C MET A 194 -17.44 19.24 -2.00
N ASP A 195 -16.29 19.85 -2.30
CA ASP A 195 -16.03 20.54 -3.57
C ASP A 195 -15.71 19.56 -4.72
N TRP A 196 -15.61 18.26 -4.43
CA TRP A 196 -15.24 17.25 -5.40
C TRP A 196 -16.10 17.31 -6.68
N ASN A 197 -17.41 17.42 -6.53
CA ASN A 197 -18.31 17.40 -7.68
C ASN A 197 -18.29 18.70 -8.50
N SER A 198 -17.77 19.81 -7.96
CA SER A 198 -17.72 21.10 -8.65
C SER A 198 -16.40 21.31 -9.42
N LEU A 199 -15.34 20.57 -9.10
CA LEU A 199 -14.03 20.66 -9.75
C LEU A 199 -13.86 19.61 -10.86
N ASN A 200 -14.51 19.80 -12.00
CA ASN A 200 -14.53 18.82 -13.08
C ASN A 200 -13.18 18.70 -13.80
N TYR A 201 -12.53 19.83 -14.10
CA TYR A 201 -11.27 19.86 -14.83
C TYR A 201 -10.11 19.31 -13.97
N VAL A 202 -10.04 19.69 -12.70
CA VAL A 202 -9.08 19.12 -11.75
C VAL A 202 -9.26 17.60 -11.63
N ARG A 203 -10.49 17.09 -11.58
CA ARG A 203 -10.76 15.64 -11.58
C ARG A 203 -10.27 14.95 -12.84
N CYS A 204 -10.42 15.58 -14.00
CA CYS A 204 -9.86 15.07 -15.25
C CYS A 204 -8.33 15.01 -15.19
N ILE A 205 -7.66 16.04 -14.66
CA ILE A 205 -6.21 16.03 -14.47
C ILE A 205 -5.78 14.90 -13.53
N MET A 206 -6.47 14.71 -12.39
CA MET A 206 -6.17 13.61 -11.47
C MET A 206 -6.26 12.25 -12.16
N LYS A 207 -7.32 12.01 -12.94
CA LYS A 207 -7.48 10.78 -13.72
C LYS A 207 -6.38 10.63 -14.77
N GLU A 208 -6.01 11.72 -15.43
CA GLU A 208 -5.00 11.69 -16.48
C GLU A 208 -3.60 11.43 -15.92
N VAL A 209 -3.27 11.98 -14.75
CA VAL A 209 -2.02 11.68 -14.04
C VAL A 209 -1.93 10.19 -13.72
N LEU A 210 -3.02 9.61 -13.19
CA LEU A 210 -3.09 8.19 -12.87
C LEU A 210 -3.07 7.29 -14.12
N ARG A 211 -3.56 7.79 -15.25
CA ARG A 211 -3.55 7.09 -16.54
C ARG A 211 -2.18 7.14 -17.23
N TRP A 212 -1.54 8.30 -17.23
CA TRP A 212 -0.32 8.57 -17.99
C TRP A 212 0.90 7.85 -17.41
N CYS A 213 1.09 7.95 -16.09
CA CYS A 213 2.15 7.25 -15.38
C CYS A 213 1.53 6.45 -14.23
N LEU A 214 0.90 5.33 -14.59
CA LEU A 214 0.36 4.41 -13.60
C LEU A 214 1.51 3.87 -12.74
N THR A 215 1.39 4.06 -11.43
CA THR A 215 2.44 3.67 -10.49
C THR A 215 2.63 2.15 -10.41
N LEU A 216 1.61 1.36 -10.77
CA LEU A 216 1.60 -0.10 -10.74
C LEU A 216 1.11 -0.67 -12.08
N PRO A 217 1.93 -0.69 -13.15
CA PRO A 217 1.49 -1.11 -14.47
C PRO A 217 1.09 -2.59 -14.56
N LEU A 218 1.65 -3.45 -13.70
CA LEU A 218 1.38 -4.89 -13.69
C LEU A 218 0.60 -5.39 -12.46
N VAL A 219 0.11 -4.48 -11.61
CA VAL A 219 -0.63 -4.82 -10.37
C VAL A 219 0.11 -5.92 -9.56
N VAL A 220 -0.56 -6.56 -8.60
CA VAL A 220 -0.07 -7.76 -7.92
C VAL A 220 -0.49 -8.98 -8.73
N PRO A 221 0.41 -9.96 -8.99
CA PRO A 221 0.04 -11.20 -9.65
C PRO A 221 -1.10 -11.90 -8.91
N HIS A 222 -2.10 -12.36 -9.65
CA HIS A 222 -3.21 -13.15 -9.11
C HIS A 222 -2.96 -14.63 -9.36
N ALA A 223 -3.70 -15.51 -8.68
CA ALA A 223 -3.66 -16.94 -8.93
C ALA A 223 -5.07 -17.50 -9.13
N CYS A 224 -5.24 -18.37 -10.12
CA CYS A 224 -6.51 -19.03 -10.39
C CYS A 224 -6.89 -19.98 -9.23
N THR A 225 -8.06 -19.75 -8.61
CA THR A 225 -8.57 -20.60 -7.52
C THR A 225 -9.16 -21.92 -8.02
N GLN A 226 -9.53 -21.97 -9.29
CA GLN A 226 -10.06 -23.13 -10.02
C GLN A 226 -9.61 -23.06 -11.48
N ASP A 227 -9.76 -24.15 -12.22
CA ASP A 227 -9.51 -24.18 -13.66
C ASP A 227 -10.47 -23.21 -14.37
N ASP A 228 -9.96 -22.48 -15.37
CA ASP A 228 -10.73 -21.49 -16.13
C ASP A 228 -10.36 -21.54 -17.63
N THR A 229 -11.20 -20.93 -18.48
CA THR A 229 -10.92 -20.76 -19.91
C THR A 229 -11.14 -19.32 -20.31
N TYR A 230 -10.06 -18.63 -20.70
CA TYR A 230 -10.10 -17.24 -21.14
C TYR A 230 -9.71 -17.12 -22.61
N LYS A 231 -10.60 -16.53 -23.43
CA LYS A 231 -10.40 -16.35 -24.89
C LYS A 231 -9.99 -17.65 -25.62
N GLY A 232 -10.52 -18.79 -25.19
CA GLY A 232 -10.21 -20.11 -25.77
C GLY A 232 -8.91 -20.75 -25.26
N TYR A 233 -8.18 -20.11 -24.34
CA TYR A 233 -7.02 -20.69 -23.68
C TYR A 233 -7.42 -21.26 -22.32
N TYR A 234 -7.06 -22.52 -22.08
CA TYR A 234 -7.22 -23.17 -20.79
C TYR A 234 -6.18 -22.65 -19.78
N ILE A 235 -6.63 -22.26 -18.60
CA ILE A 235 -5.81 -21.76 -17.50
C ILE A 235 -6.03 -22.69 -16.30
N PRO A 236 -5.01 -23.46 -15.88
CA PRO A 236 -5.17 -24.40 -14.77
C PRO A 236 -5.26 -23.66 -13.43
N LYS A 237 -5.92 -24.29 -12.45
CA LYS A 237 -5.90 -23.91 -11.05
C LYS A 237 -4.46 -23.74 -10.57
N GLY A 238 -4.21 -22.65 -9.87
CA GLY A 238 -2.88 -22.27 -9.36
C GLY A 238 -1.99 -21.56 -10.37
N ALA A 239 -2.42 -21.37 -11.63
CA ALA A 239 -1.70 -20.52 -12.57
C ALA A 239 -1.63 -19.07 -12.07
N ILE A 240 -0.44 -18.47 -12.14
CA ILE A 240 -0.20 -17.06 -11.81
C ILE A 240 -0.49 -16.20 -13.05
N VAL A 241 -1.37 -15.21 -12.92
CA VAL A 241 -1.82 -14.30 -13.99
C VAL A 241 -1.62 -12.83 -13.63
#